data_AF-A0A517PL96-F1
#
_entry.id   AF-A0A517PL96-F1
#
_cell.length_a   1.000
_cell.length_b   1.000
_cell.length_c   1.000
_cell.angle_alpha   90.00
_cell.angle_beta   90.00
_cell.angle_gamma   90.00
#
_symmetry.space_group_name_H-M   'P 1'
#
loop_
_entity.id
_entity.type
_entity.pdbx_description
1 polymer ?
#
loop_
_entity_poly.entity_id
_entity_poly.type
_entity_poly.pdbx_seq_one_letter_code
_entity_poly.pdbx_strand_id
1 'polypeptide(L)'
;MKARRLHTTLDAFQEAAEVIRKYAGKYGDDIICHGGRAKGKLTDFDFAVRVSPEEFEKLIRKRFGNPNPGSAKFRTMEEAIRQGRIHAGEAGLRGLRNKLIKILGDYVDPGVDKKIDISIIRRGFKFDKGPRVPILP
;
A
#
# COMPACT_ATOMS: atom_id res chain seq x y z
N MET A 1 -15.38 27.35 -8.64
CA MET A 1 -14.13 26.72 -8.19
C MET A 1 -13.51 25.97 -9.36
N LYS A 2 -12.37 26.43 -9.92
CA LYS A 2 -11.69 25.72 -11.00
C LYS A 2 -11.02 24.47 -10.43
N ALA A 3 -11.33 23.30 -11.00
CA ALA A 3 -10.62 22.07 -10.71
C ALA A 3 -9.12 22.29 -10.97
N ARG A 4 -8.31 22.36 -9.89
CA ARG A 4 -6.86 22.24 -10.03
C ARG A 4 -6.62 20.88 -10.68
N ARG A 5 -6.09 20.87 -11.90
CA ARG A 5 -5.48 19.65 -12.43
C ARG A 5 -4.34 19.31 -11.48
N LEU A 6 -4.57 18.33 -10.62
CA LEU A 6 -3.59 17.78 -9.71
C LEU A 6 -2.56 17.06 -10.58
N HIS A 7 -1.53 17.76 -11.03
CA HIS A 7 -0.38 17.13 -11.67
C HIS A 7 0.61 16.81 -10.57
N THR A 8 0.71 15.55 -10.15
CA THR A 8 1.80 15.10 -9.28
C THR A 8 3.12 15.38 -9.97
N THR A 9 3.99 16.16 -9.33
CA THR A 9 5.33 16.41 -9.84
C THR A 9 6.14 15.11 -9.80
N LEU A 10 7.15 15.02 -10.67
CA LEU A 10 8.09 13.90 -10.65
C LEU A 10 8.80 13.84 -9.30
N ASP A 11 9.21 14.99 -8.78
CA ASP A 11 9.93 15.14 -7.51
C ASP A 11 9.13 14.60 -6.32
N ALA A 12 7.84 14.95 -6.20
CA ALA A 12 6.99 14.45 -5.11
C ALA A 12 6.80 12.93 -5.20
N PHE A 13 6.74 12.39 -6.41
CA PHE A 13 6.64 10.95 -6.61
C PHE A 13 7.97 10.23 -6.29
N GLN A 14 9.12 10.83 -6.61
CA GLN A 14 10.44 10.33 -6.25
C GLN A 14 10.65 10.35 -4.74
N GLU A 15 10.32 11.45 -4.06
CA GLU A 15 10.39 11.55 -2.60
C GLU A 15 9.53 10.46 -1.93
N ALA A 16 8.31 10.24 -2.43
CA ALA A 16 7.46 9.16 -1.94
C ALA A 16 8.11 7.78 -2.16
N ALA A 17 8.70 7.53 -3.34
CA ALA A 17 9.40 6.28 -3.65
C ALA A 17 10.57 6.02 -2.68
N GLU A 18 11.42 7.02 -2.46
CA GLU A 18 12.55 6.96 -1.52
C GLU A 18 12.08 6.64 -0.09
N VAL A 19 11.02 7.32 0.36
CA VAL A 19 10.43 7.08 1.69
C VAL A 19 9.85 5.66 1.79
N ILE A 20 9.20 5.14 0.74
CA ILE A 20 8.72 3.75 0.77
C ILE A 20 9.89 2.78 0.87
N ARG A 21 10.92 2.93 0.03
CA ARG A 21 12.10 2.04 0.05
C ARG A 21 12.78 2.05 1.42
N LYS A 22 12.98 3.23 2.02
CA LYS A 22 13.61 3.36 3.34
C LYS A 22 12.86 2.63 4.46
N TYR A 23 11.52 2.64 4.44
CA TYR A 23 10.70 2.10 5.53
C TYR A 23 10.20 0.67 5.28
N ALA A 24 9.92 0.34 4.03
CA ALA A 24 9.29 -0.90 3.62
C ALA A 24 10.24 -1.84 2.87
N GLY A 25 11.43 -1.38 2.45
CA GLY A 25 12.46 -2.21 1.80
C GLY A 25 12.89 -3.42 2.64
N LYS A 26 12.73 -3.36 3.97
CA LYS A 26 12.92 -4.51 4.87
C LYS A 26 11.98 -5.70 4.60
N TYR A 27 10.89 -5.48 3.86
CA TYR A 27 9.96 -6.53 3.42
C TYR A 27 10.25 -6.96 1.97
N GLY A 28 11.13 -6.26 1.25
CA GLY A 28 11.50 -6.51 -0.13
C GLY A 28 11.57 -5.24 -0.98
N ASP A 29 12.26 -5.32 -2.11
CA ASP A 29 12.47 -4.19 -3.04
C ASP A 29 11.43 -4.10 -4.16
N ASP A 30 10.55 -5.11 -4.28
CA ASP A 30 9.49 -5.17 -5.27
C ASP A 30 8.27 -4.37 -4.80
N ILE A 31 8.36 -3.07 -5.02
CA ILE A 31 7.35 -2.10 -4.64
C ILE A 31 6.67 -1.59 -5.91
N ILE A 32 5.34 -1.58 -5.89
CA ILE A 32 4.51 -1.16 -7.01
C ILE A 32 3.48 -0.14 -6.55
N CYS A 33 3.03 0.70 -7.48
CA CYS A 33 1.86 1.54 -7.32
C CYS A 33 0.69 0.94 -8.12
N HIS A 34 -0.41 0.68 -7.42
CA HIS A 34 -1.74 0.37 -7.95
C HIS A 34 -2.60 1.64 -8.04
N GLY A 35 -3.75 1.50 -8.70
CA GLY A 35 -4.80 2.52 -8.70
C GLY A 35 -4.89 3.33 -9.98
N GLY A 36 -5.59 4.46 -9.91
CA GLY A 36 -5.94 5.29 -11.06
C GLY A 36 -4.73 5.76 -11.86
N ARG A 37 -3.54 5.88 -11.26
CA ARG A 37 -2.30 6.26 -11.96
C ARG A 37 -1.86 5.23 -13.01
N ALA A 38 -2.08 3.93 -12.78
CA ALA A 38 -1.90 2.90 -13.80
C ALA A 38 -2.90 3.05 -14.98
N LYS A 39 -3.94 3.89 -14.82
CA LYS A 39 -4.95 4.25 -15.82
C LYS A 39 -4.97 5.75 -16.15
N GLY A 40 -3.93 6.52 -15.77
CA GLY A 40 -3.83 7.96 -16.06
C GLY A 40 -4.75 8.90 -15.25
N LYS A 41 -5.46 8.41 -14.22
CA LYS A 41 -6.31 9.21 -13.32
C LYS A 41 -5.64 9.35 -11.95
N LEU A 42 -5.29 10.57 -11.57
CA LEU A 42 -4.70 10.89 -10.25
C LEU A 42 -5.75 10.97 -9.16
N THR A 43 -6.62 9.94 -9.08
CA THR A 43 -7.57 9.87 -7.98
C THR A 43 -6.87 9.33 -6.75
N ASP A 44 -6.15 8.21 -6.80
CA ASP A 44 -5.63 7.55 -5.60
C ASP A 44 -4.25 6.89 -5.86
N PHE A 45 -3.44 6.81 -4.81
CA PHE A 45 -2.13 6.15 -4.72
C PHE A 45 -2.21 4.96 -3.77
N ASP A 46 -2.38 3.76 -4.34
CA ASP A 46 -2.33 2.52 -3.57
C ASP A 46 -0.96 1.87 -3.76
N PHE A 47 -0.07 1.98 -2.80
CA PHE A 47 1.22 1.31 -2.87
C PHE A 47 1.13 -0.13 -2.36
N ALA A 48 1.91 -1.02 -2.95
CA ALA A 48 2.02 -2.39 -2.49
C ALA A 48 3.47 -2.86 -2.51
N VAL A 49 3.88 -3.47 -1.39
CA VAL A 49 5.12 -4.25 -1.32
C VAL A 49 4.77 -5.69 -1.63
N ARG A 50 5.36 -6.23 -2.69
CA ARG A 50 5.11 -7.61 -3.14
C ARG A 50 6.09 -8.55 -2.47
N VAL A 51 5.55 -9.55 -1.81
CA VAL A 51 6.35 -10.57 -1.12
C VAL A 51 6.03 -11.96 -1.66
N SER A 52 6.96 -12.90 -1.48
CA SER A 52 6.71 -14.30 -1.83
C SER A 52 5.59 -14.89 -0.96
N PRO A 53 4.95 -16.00 -1.38
CA PRO A 53 4.00 -16.73 -0.55
C PRO A 53 4.52 -17.05 0.86
N GLU A 54 5.77 -17.51 0.95
CA GLU A 54 6.41 -17.94 2.19
C GLU A 54 6.63 -16.76 3.13
N GLU A 55 7.08 -15.62 2.59
CA GLU A 55 7.27 -14.40 3.37
C GLU A 55 5.93 -13.80 3.82
N PHE A 56 4.90 -13.89 2.97
CA PHE A 56 3.55 -13.48 3.34
C PHE A 56 3.04 -14.28 4.55
N GLU A 57 3.19 -15.60 4.54
CA GLU A 57 2.79 -16.47 5.65
C GLU A 57 3.56 -16.17 6.94
N LYS A 58 4.88 -15.92 6.84
CA LYS A 58 5.68 -15.47 8.00
C LYS A 58 5.16 -14.16 8.57
N LEU A 59 4.81 -13.19 7.70
CA LEU A 59 4.27 -11.91 8.12
C LEU A 59 2.89 -12.06 8.77
N ILE A 60 2.01 -12.92 8.25
CA ILE A 60 0.73 -13.24 8.89
C ILE A 60 0.96 -13.76 10.31
N ARG A 61 1.81 -14.78 10.48
CA ARG A 61 2.12 -15.34 11.81
C ARG A 61 2.71 -14.30 12.75
N LYS A 62 3.65 -13.48 12.26
CA LYS A 62 4.32 -12.43 13.04
C LYS A 62 3.36 -11.32 13.48
N ARG A 63 2.43 -10.90 12.62
CA ARG A 63 1.52 -9.77 12.89
C ARG A 63 0.29 -10.19 13.68
N PHE A 64 -0.28 -11.34 13.35
CA PHE A 64 -1.53 -11.77 13.94
C PHE A 64 -1.34 -12.73 15.12
N GLY A 65 -0.23 -13.49 15.16
CA GLY A 65 0.02 -14.50 16.19
C GLY A 65 -1.00 -15.64 16.10
N ASN A 66 -1.52 -16.06 17.25
CA ASN A 66 -2.60 -17.04 17.35
C ASN A 66 -3.85 -16.38 17.98
N PRO A 67 -4.63 -15.59 17.22
CA PRO A 67 -5.79 -14.89 17.77
C PRO A 67 -6.92 -15.87 18.11
N ASN A 68 -7.67 -15.59 19.18
CA ASN A 68 -8.81 -16.42 19.59
C ASN A 68 -9.82 -16.54 18.43
N PRO A 69 -10.31 -17.76 18.11
CA PRO A 69 -11.34 -17.96 17.10
C PRO A 69 -12.56 -17.05 17.34
N GLY A 70 -13.09 -16.46 16.26
CA GLY A 70 -14.23 -15.54 16.34
C GLY A 70 -13.92 -14.14 16.89
N SER A 71 -12.69 -13.85 17.32
CA SER A 71 -12.29 -12.48 17.70
C SER A 71 -12.21 -11.56 16.48
N ALA A 72 -12.26 -10.24 16.71
CA ALA A 72 -12.06 -9.26 15.65
C ALA A 72 -10.69 -9.45 14.95
N LYS A 73 -9.63 -9.71 15.73
CA LYS A 73 -8.28 -9.96 15.20
C LYS A 73 -8.22 -11.22 14.36
N PHE A 74 -8.93 -12.28 14.75
CA PHE A 74 -9.06 -13.51 13.97
C PHE A 74 -9.74 -13.25 12.62
N ARG A 75 -10.88 -12.55 12.62
CA ARG A 75 -11.56 -12.16 11.37
C ARG A 75 -10.68 -11.31 10.45
N THR A 76 -9.92 -10.36 11.01
CA THR A 76 -8.96 -9.55 10.23
C THR A 76 -7.84 -10.41 9.65
N MET A 77 -7.33 -11.39 10.41
CA MET A 77 -6.31 -12.33 9.93
C MET A 77 -6.84 -13.18 8.77
N GLU A 78 -8.03 -13.77 8.92
CA GLU A 78 -8.66 -14.57 7.88
C GLU A 78 -8.87 -13.76 6.61
N GLU A 79 -9.34 -12.51 6.74
CA GLU A 79 -9.51 -11.61 5.62
C GLU A 79 -8.19 -11.29 4.92
N ALA A 80 -7.11 -11.06 5.69
CA ALA A 80 -5.78 -10.82 5.14
C ALA A 80 -5.27 -12.04 4.34
N ILE A 81 -5.50 -13.25 4.84
CA ILE A 81 -5.16 -14.51 4.15
C ILE A 81 -6.01 -14.66 2.88
N ARG A 82 -7.33 -14.51 3.00
CA ARG A 82 -8.31 -14.65 1.91
C ARG A 82 -8.07 -13.64 0.78
N GLN A 83 -7.63 -12.44 1.12
CA GLN A 83 -7.28 -11.40 0.16
C GLN A 83 -5.83 -11.50 -0.33
N GLY A 84 -4.93 -12.15 0.41
CA GLY A 84 -3.49 -12.09 0.19
C GLY A 84 -2.95 -10.67 0.34
N ARG A 85 -3.49 -9.90 1.29
CA ARG A 85 -3.14 -8.49 1.54
C ARG A 85 -3.15 -8.18 3.02
N ILE A 86 -2.08 -7.57 3.52
CA ILE A 86 -1.99 -7.01 4.87
C ILE A 86 -2.01 -5.49 4.75
N HIS A 87 -3.02 -4.85 5.34
CA HIS A 87 -3.19 -3.40 5.32
C HIS A 87 -2.15 -2.67 6.18
N ALA A 88 -2.01 -1.36 5.97
CA ALA A 88 -0.97 -0.55 6.62
C ALA A 88 -0.99 -0.63 8.15
N GLY A 89 -2.17 -0.70 8.77
CA GLY A 89 -2.31 -0.74 10.23
C GLY A 89 -1.72 -2.03 10.81
N GLU A 90 -2.08 -3.13 10.19
CA GLU A 90 -1.76 -4.51 10.55
C GLU A 90 -0.30 -4.83 10.22
N ALA A 91 0.21 -4.26 9.12
CA ALA A 91 1.62 -4.37 8.73
C ALA A 91 2.56 -3.48 9.56
N GLY A 92 2.04 -2.64 10.46
CA GLY A 92 2.85 -1.66 11.21
C GLY A 92 3.44 -0.56 10.31
N LEU A 93 2.77 -0.23 9.20
CA LEU A 93 3.16 0.77 8.22
C LEU A 93 2.39 2.09 8.39
N ARG A 94 1.60 2.27 9.46
CA ARG A 94 0.82 3.50 9.70
C ARG A 94 1.68 4.77 9.66
N GLY A 95 2.89 4.73 10.24
CA GLY A 95 3.83 5.86 10.19
C GLY A 95 4.31 6.19 8.78
N LEU A 96 4.56 5.17 7.96
CA LEU A 96 4.90 5.33 6.55
C LEU A 96 3.71 5.91 5.77
N ARG A 97 2.51 5.36 5.93
CA ARG A 97 1.30 5.90 5.30
C ARG A 97 1.10 7.39 5.61
N ASN A 98 1.28 7.79 6.86
CA ASN A 98 1.16 9.20 7.26
C ASN A 98 2.22 10.09 6.61
N LYS A 99 3.44 9.60 6.38
CA LYS A 99 4.47 10.33 5.61
C LYS A 99 4.07 10.48 4.15
N LEU A 100 3.56 9.41 3.53
CA LEU A 100 3.08 9.47 2.15
C LEU A 100 1.91 10.44 1.98
N ILE A 101 1.00 10.51 2.96
CA ILE A 101 -0.07 11.52 2.97
C ILE A 101 0.49 12.95 3.00
N LYS A 102 1.58 13.21 3.73
CA LYS A 102 2.21 14.54 3.75
C LYS A 102 2.86 14.91 2.41
N ILE A 103 3.43 13.93 1.71
CA ILE A 103 4.14 14.15 0.43
C ILE A 103 3.14 14.25 -0.72
N LEU A 104 2.15 13.35 -0.76
CA LEU A 104 1.27 13.16 -1.90
C LEU A 104 -0.14 13.74 -1.70
N GLY A 105 -0.48 14.17 -0.47
CA GLY A 105 -1.82 14.63 -0.06
C GLY A 105 -2.35 15.81 -0.87
N ASP A 106 -1.47 16.71 -1.31
CA ASP A 106 -1.84 17.86 -2.11
C ASP A 106 -2.09 17.51 -3.60
N TYR A 107 -1.81 16.28 -4.00
CA TYR A 107 -1.95 15.78 -5.38
C TYR A 107 -3.13 14.81 -5.54
N VAL A 108 -3.94 14.67 -4.50
CA VAL A 108 -5.12 13.82 -4.47
C VAL A 108 -6.37 14.68 -4.21
N ASP A 109 -7.52 14.25 -4.71
CA ASP A 109 -8.77 15.03 -4.56
C ASP A 109 -9.13 15.23 -3.07
N PRO A 110 -9.29 16.47 -2.60
CA PRO A 110 -9.60 16.75 -1.20
C PRO A 110 -10.97 16.19 -0.74
N GLY A 111 -11.85 15.78 -1.66
CA GLY A 111 -13.17 15.23 -1.34
C GLY A 111 -13.21 13.73 -1.03
N VAL A 112 -12.08 13.03 -0.88
CA VAL A 112 -12.05 11.59 -0.61
C VAL A 112 -11.08 11.25 0.52
N ASP A 113 -11.57 10.56 1.53
CA ASP A 113 -10.86 10.33 2.79
C ASP A 113 -9.70 9.30 2.74
N LYS A 114 -9.52 8.55 1.64
CA LYS A 114 -8.57 7.42 1.56
C LYS A 114 -7.89 7.28 0.21
N LYS A 115 -7.15 8.30 -0.19
CA LYS A 115 -6.47 8.31 -1.50
C LYS A 115 -5.03 7.85 -1.46
N ILE A 116 -4.45 7.59 -0.28
CA ILE A 116 -3.05 7.16 -0.15
C ILE A 116 -3.00 6.02 0.88
N ASP A 117 -2.72 4.80 0.41
CA ASP A 117 -2.51 3.65 1.27
C ASP A 117 -1.27 2.87 0.86
N ILE A 118 -0.77 2.05 1.80
CA ILE A 118 0.29 1.09 1.52
C ILE A 118 -0.02 -0.24 2.16
N SER A 119 0.16 -1.31 1.39
CA SER A 119 -0.09 -2.68 1.85
C SER A 119 1.05 -3.62 1.52
N ILE A 120 1.08 -4.77 2.18
CA ILE A 120 1.93 -5.89 1.79
C ILE A 120 1.03 -6.89 1.07
N ILE A 121 1.39 -7.31 -0.14
CA ILE A 121 0.59 -8.24 -0.95
C ILE A 121 1.36 -9.51 -1.28
N ARG A 122 0.64 -10.63 -1.35
CA ARG A 122 1.16 -11.92 -1.80
C ARG A 122 1.27 -11.95 -3.32
N ARG A 123 2.47 -12.22 -3.83
CA ARG A 123 2.70 -12.43 -5.28
C ARG A 123 1.80 -13.54 -5.84
N GLY A 124 1.29 -13.33 -7.05
CA GLY A 124 0.40 -14.25 -7.76
C GLY A 124 -1.06 -14.26 -7.25
N PHE A 125 -1.38 -13.47 -6.23
CA PHE A 125 -2.70 -13.48 -5.59
C PHE A 125 -3.62 -12.35 -6.10
N LYS A 126 -4.84 -12.25 -5.56
CA LYS A 126 -5.89 -11.36 -6.08
C LYS A 126 -5.42 -9.91 -6.32
N PHE A 127 -4.72 -9.32 -5.37
CA PHE A 127 -4.24 -7.94 -5.48
C PHE A 127 -2.97 -7.79 -6.32
N ASP A 128 -2.32 -8.88 -6.73
CA ASP A 128 -1.16 -8.85 -7.61
C ASP A 128 -1.52 -8.84 -9.11
N LYS A 129 -2.80 -9.05 -9.44
CA LYS A 129 -3.30 -9.26 -10.82
C LYS A 129 -3.91 -8.01 -11.47
N GLY A 130 -3.63 -6.82 -10.94
CA GLY A 130 -4.17 -5.54 -11.44
C GLY A 130 -3.18 -4.71 -12.26
N PRO A 131 -3.65 -3.65 -12.94
CA PRO A 131 -2.76 -2.64 -13.52
C PRO A 131 -1.84 -2.06 -12.44
N ARG A 132 -0.54 -2.07 -12.73
CA ARG A 132 0.51 -1.63 -11.81
C ARG A 132 1.61 -0.92 -12.56
N VAL A 133 2.28 -0.01 -11.87
CA VAL A 133 3.53 0.60 -12.32
C VAL A 133 4.60 0.39 -11.26
N PRO A 134 5.85 0.04 -11.62
CA PRO A 134 6.95 0.09 -10.67
C PRO A 134 7.08 1.51 -10.09
N ILE A 135 7.44 1.63 -8.82
CA ILE A 135 7.90 2.93 -8.32
C ILE A 135 9.28 3.21 -8.94
N LEU A 136 9.48 4.45 -9.41
CA LEU A 136 10.74 4.88 -10.02
C LEU A 136 11.92 4.63 -9.07
N PRO A 137 13.12 4.31 -9.58
CA PRO A 137 14.33 4.16 -8.77
C PRO A 137 14.54 5.37 -7.88
#